data_AF-A0A9D7SG73-F1
#
_entry.id   AF-A0A9D7SG73-F1
#
_cell.length_a   1.000
_cell.length_b   1.000
_cell.length_c   1.000
_cell.angle_alpha   90.00
_cell.angle_beta   90.00
_cell.angle_gamma   90.00
#
_symmetry.space_group_name_H-M   'P 1'
#
loop_
_entity.id
_entity.type
_entity.pdbx_description
1 polymer ?
#
loop_
_entity_poly.entity_id
_entity_poly.type
_entity_poly.pdbx_seq_one_letter_code
_entity_poly.pdbx_strand_id
1 'polypeptide(L)'
;MNEPNDAQVQDAGPDGLVADFQSRRDRLDQRLVSLEQLIAELRQELQGDSQTSMQKLAQAARDMADGRVYQKIDIEAKGELGALVTSINQTLMNLQQLDASVKHQSTQVPELASQLDAITSDTEEATQSVMNRLDSLMAASDDAARALQSCQDGIGRHNEHQTTLHAAINGFLDRAAAGGDQNTLAQEVLEYLFAHQIAAPAVEVDLAPARALLQKVSDEAFEILNILQFQDITRQKIEKVVILLKQFQGGLTRLLVIFNIHTGAIEGQGFGERKVATQDHIFDTSLEADSKKDSVDDIIAQFKKGN
;
A
#
# COMPACT_ATOMS: atom_id res chain seq x y z
N MET A 1 52.02 57.00 57.71
CA MET A 1 52.34 58.00 58.76
C MET A 1 52.01 59.36 58.20
N ASN A 2 51.38 60.21 59.00
CA ASN A 2 50.97 61.61 58.78
C ASN A 2 49.55 61.86 58.23
N GLU A 3 48.57 61.71 59.13
CA GLU A 3 47.66 62.81 59.51
C GLU A 3 48.14 63.38 60.87
N PRO A 4 47.66 64.53 61.38
CA PRO A 4 46.69 65.49 60.82
C PRO A 4 47.21 66.95 60.83
N ASN A 5 46.47 67.90 60.26
CA ASN A 5 46.56 69.30 60.71
C ASN A 5 45.17 69.90 60.86
N ASP A 6 44.94 70.41 62.07
CA ASP A 6 43.68 70.86 62.62
C ASP A 6 43.16 72.17 62.01
N ALA A 7 41.83 72.19 61.88
CA ALA A 7 40.92 73.31 62.13
C ALA A 7 41.30 74.71 61.61
N GLN A 8 40.71 75.07 60.46
CA GLN A 8 40.19 76.42 60.27
C GLN A 8 38.65 76.37 60.33
N VAL A 9 38.12 76.47 61.55
CA VAL A 9 36.74 76.87 61.78
C VAL A 9 36.71 78.39 61.64
N GLN A 10 36.38 78.89 60.45
CA GLN A 10 36.01 80.29 60.28
C GLN A 10 34.62 80.49 60.87
N ASP A 11 34.53 81.50 61.73
CA ASP A 11 33.34 81.97 62.44
C ASP A 11 32.21 82.28 61.44
N ALA A 12 31.31 81.31 61.23
CA ALA A 12 30.16 81.45 60.37
C ALA A 12 29.03 82.13 61.17
N GLY A 13 28.91 83.45 61.04
CA GLY A 13 27.67 84.13 61.37
C GLY A 13 26.48 83.50 60.61
N PRO A 14 25.22 83.70 61.08
CA PRO A 14 24.03 83.05 60.53
C PRO A 14 23.91 83.14 59.00
N ASP A 15 24.46 84.18 58.37
CA ASP A 15 24.47 84.37 56.92
C ASP A 15 25.40 83.42 56.13
N GLY A 16 26.52 82.96 56.72
CA GLY A 16 27.46 82.06 56.04
C GLY A 16 26.94 80.63 55.93
N LEU A 17 26.21 80.16 56.95
CA LEU A 17 25.51 78.88 56.93
C LEU A 17 24.32 78.90 55.95
N VAL A 18 23.64 80.05 55.83
CA VAL A 18 22.55 80.24 54.86
C VAL A 18 23.10 80.22 53.42
N ALA A 19 24.23 80.85 53.14
CA ALA A 19 24.86 80.83 51.82
C ALA A 19 25.37 79.43 51.42
N ASP A 20 25.97 78.67 52.34
CA ASP A 20 26.38 77.29 52.08
C ASP A 20 25.17 76.36 51.87
N PHE A 21 24.08 76.55 52.64
CA PHE A 21 22.82 75.83 52.41
C PHE A 21 22.20 76.16 51.05
N GLN A 22 22.21 77.43 50.64
CA GLN A 22 21.69 77.86 49.33
C GLN A 22 22.53 77.27 48.19
N SER A 23 23.86 77.31 48.27
CA SER A 23 24.76 76.69 47.29
C SER A 23 24.56 75.18 47.17
N ARG A 24 24.37 74.48 48.30
CA ARG A 24 24.04 73.05 48.31
C ARG A 24 22.67 72.77 47.71
N ARG A 25 21.68 73.64 47.97
CA ARG A 25 20.34 73.55 47.38
C ARG A 25 20.39 73.76 45.88
N ASP A 26 21.09 74.78 45.40
CA ASP A 26 21.23 75.08 43.97
C ASP A 26 21.97 73.96 43.21
N ARG A 27 23.00 73.36 43.82
CA ARG A 27 23.64 72.15 43.26
C ARG A 27 22.69 70.95 43.23
N LEU A 28 21.86 70.80 44.25
CA LEU A 28 20.86 69.73 44.28
C LEU A 28 19.80 69.94 43.19
N ASP A 29 19.31 71.16 43.03
CA ASP A 29 18.35 71.55 42.00
C ASP A 29 18.93 71.33 40.59
N GLN A 30 20.19 71.70 40.36
CA GLN A 30 20.88 71.39 39.10
C GLN A 30 21.00 69.89 38.84
N ARG A 31 21.31 69.09 39.87
CA ARG A 31 21.37 67.63 39.73
C ARG A 31 19.98 67.04 39.46
N LEU A 32 18.93 67.54 40.09
CA LEU A 32 17.55 67.11 39.86
C LEU A 32 17.12 67.41 38.42
N VAL A 33 17.40 68.61 37.92
CA VAL A 33 17.13 68.98 36.51
C VAL A 33 17.91 68.07 35.55
N SER A 34 19.19 67.78 35.82
CA SER A 34 19.95 66.85 34.97
C SER A 34 19.40 65.42 34.99
N LEU A 35 18.84 65.00 36.13
CA LEU A 35 18.24 63.68 36.30
C LEU A 35 16.90 63.58 35.58
N GLU A 36 16.06 64.62 35.65
CA GLU A 36 14.83 64.72 34.87
C GLU A 36 15.12 64.64 33.37
N GLN A 37 16.19 65.30 32.91
CA GLN A 37 16.57 65.32 31.51
C GLN A 37 17.07 63.95 31.03
N LEU A 38 17.93 63.28 31.82
CA LEU A 38 18.35 61.90 31.58
C LEU A 38 17.18 60.92 31.57
N ILE A 39 16.22 61.07 32.48
CA ILE A 39 15.01 60.23 32.52
C ILE A 39 14.15 60.47 31.27
N ALA A 40 14.02 61.71 30.82
CA ALA A 40 13.28 62.05 29.60
C ALA A 40 13.92 61.43 28.35
N GLU A 41 15.24 61.52 28.22
CA GLU A 41 16.01 60.90 27.13
C GLU A 41 15.89 59.37 27.16
N LEU A 42 16.12 58.73 28.31
CA LEU A 42 15.95 57.29 28.48
C LEU A 42 14.53 56.82 28.12
N ARG A 43 13.50 57.58 28.52
CA ARG A 43 12.12 57.27 28.21
C ARG A 43 11.85 57.35 26.71
N GLN A 44 12.44 58.33 26.02
CA GLN A 44 12.28 58.51 24.59
C GLN A 44 13.00 57.41 23.80
N GLU A 45 14.21 57.03 24.22
CA GLU A 45 14.96 55.89 23.68
C GLU A 45 14.15 54.58 23.84
N LEU A 46 13.67 54.29 25.06
CA LEU A 46 12.86 53.10 25.37
C LEU A 46 11.54 53.05 24.57
N GLN A 47 10.88 54.20 24.39
CA GLN A 47 9.67 54.27 23.58
C GLN A 47 9.98 54.02 22.10
N GLY A 48 11.07 54.59 21.57
CA GLY A 48 11.51 54.38 20.19
C GLY A 48 11.85 52.93 19.89
N ASP A 49 12.61 52.29 20.78
CA ASP A 49 13.00 50.88 20.67
C ASP A 49 11.80 49.94 20.77
N SER A 50 10.88 50.20 21.70
CA SER A 50 9.64 49.42 21.87
C SER A 50 8.73 49.54 20.64
N GLN A 51 8.59 50.75 20.09
CA GLN A 51 7.75 50.98 18.92
C GLN A 51 8.32 50.31 17.67
N THR A 52 9.65 50.36 17.49
CA THR A 52 10.35 49.67 16.40
C THR A 52 10.23 48.15 16.54
N SER A 53 10.36 47.63 17.77
CA SER A 53 10.20 46.21 18.08
C SER A 53 8.78 45.73 17.80
N MET A 54 7.75 46.48 18.21
CA MET A 54 6.35 46.16 17.91
C MET A 54 6.05 46.20 16.40
N GLN A 55 6.62 47.14 15.65
CA GLN A 55 6.46 47.18 14.20
C GLN A 55 7.09 45.94 13.53
N LYS A 56 8.29 45.52 13.95
CA LYS A 56 8.93 44.29 13.47
C LYS A 56 8.09 43.04 13.79
N LEU A 57 7.55 42.96 15.00
CA LEU A 57 6.65 41.88 15.41
C LEU A 57 5.37 41.84 14.58
N ALA A 58 4.73 43.00 14.38
CA ALA A 58 3.53 43.10 13.57
C ALA A 58 3.81 42.72 12.10
N GLN A 59 4.96 43.10 11.57
CA GLN A 59 5.37 42.72 10.23
C GLN A 59 5.58 41.20 10.13
N ALA A 60 6.28 40.59 11.08
CA ALA A 60 6.47 39.15 11.09
C ALA A 60 5.16 38.37 11.25
N ALA A 61 4.21 38.87 12.05
CA ALA A 61 2.88 38.27 12.15
C ALA A 61 2.09 38.35 10.83
N ARG A 62 2.22 39.46 10.06
CA ARG A 62 1.67 39.55 8.70
C ARG A 62 2.36 38.58 7.76
N ASP A 63 3.68 38.50 7.81
CA ASP A 63 4.44 37.57 6.99
C ASP A 63 4.08 36.11 7.30
N MET A 64 3.84 35.76 8.57
CA MET A 64 3.28 34.46 8.95
C MET A 64 1.89 34.21 8.36
N ALA A 65 1.00 35.21 8.43
CA ALA A 65 -0.35 35.10 7.85
C ALA A 65 -0.32 34.95 6.31
N ASP A 66 0.67 35.57 5.67
CA ASP A 66 0.93 35.47 4.23
C ASP A 66 1.73 34.20 3.84
N GLY A 67 2.09 33.34 4.80
CA GLY A 67 2.85 32.10 4.57
C GLY A 67 4.37 32.29 4.41
N ARG A 68 4.89 33.50 4.61
CA ARG A 68 6.34 33.82 4.60
C ARG A 68 6.95 33.58 5.97
N VAL A 69 7.35 32.34 6.24
CA VAL A 69 7.82 31.93 7.58
C VAL A 69 9.34 31.74 7.73
N TYR A 70 10.15 32.08 6.72
CA TYR A 70 11.59 31.74 6.71
C TYR A 70 12.53 32.75 7.40
N GLN A 71 12.01 33.85 7.96
CA GLN A 71 12.84 34.85 8.66
C GLN A 71 12.64 34.76 10.17
N LYS A 72 13.76 34.65 10.90
CA LYS A 72 13.76 34.72 12.36
C LYS A 72 13.67 36.19 12.80
N ILE A 73 12.86 36.45 13.82
CA ILE A 73 12.75 37.77 14.42
C ILE A 73 13.86 37.93 15.45
N ASP A 74 14.85 38.77 15.14
CA ASP A 74 15.92 39.12 16.07
C ASP A 74 15.62 40.48 16.71
N ILE A 75 15.11 40.43 17.94
CA ILE A 75 14.79 41.59 18.76
C ILE A 75 15.34 41.33 20.16
N GLU A 76 16.29 42.16 20.61
CA GLU A 76 16.82 42.13 21.98
C GLU A 76 15.81 42.78 22.95
N ALA A 77 14.75 42.05 23.27
CA ALA A 77 13.73 42.48 24.21
C ALA A 77 13.80 41.69 25.53
N LYS A 78 13.68 42.39 26.66
CA LYS A 78 13.57 41.80 28.01
C LYS A 78 12.13 41.88 28.51
N GLY A 79 11.74 40.97 29.42
CA GLY A 79 10.39 40.93 29.97
C GLY A 79 9.36 40.32 29.01
N GLU A 80 8.13 40.84 29.03
CA GLU A 80 6.99 40.29 28.27
C GLU A 80 7.19 40.33 26.75
N LEU A 81 7.85 41.38 26.24
CA LEU A 81 8.15 41.52 24.83
C LEU A 81 9.15 40.44 24.36
N GLY A 82 10.14 40.09 25.19
CA GLY A 82 11.07 38.99 24.92
C GLY A 82 10.38 37.63 24.93
N ALA A 83 9.45 37.42 25.86
CA ALA A 83 8.62 36.22 25.89
C ALA A 83 7.75 36.09 24.63
N LEU A 84 7.16 37.19 24.17
CA LEU A 84 6.37 37.24 22.93
C LEU A 84 7.23 36.96 21.69
N VAL A 85 8.41 37.58 21.56
CA VAL A 85 9.37 37.30 20.48
C VAL A 85 9.76 35.83 20.45
N THR A 86 10.02 35.24 21.62
CA THR A 86 10.34 33.81 21.75
C THR A 86 9.18 32.94 21.30
N SER A 87 7.96 33.26 21.72
CA SER A 87 6.74 32.53 21.34
C SER A 87 6.50 32.59 19.82
N ILE A 88 6.62 33.78 19.21
CA ILE A 88 6.45 33.96 17.76
C ILE A 88 7.54 33.22 16.98
N ASN A 89 8.80 33.29 17.42
CA ASN A 89 9.89 32.53 16.80
C ASN A 89 9.65 31.01 16.90
N GLN A 90 9.09 30.52 18.01
CA GLN A 90 8.70 29.12 18.14
C GLN A 90 7.56 28.76 17.16
N THR A 91 6.55 29.63 17.01
CA THR A 91 5.48 29.41 16.02
C THR A 91 6.02 29.42 14.59
N LEU A 92 6.96 30.31 14.26
CA LEU A 92 7.64 30.33 12.96
C LEU A 92 8.36 29.00 12.67
N MET A 93 9.11 28.48 13.64
CA MET A 93 9.76 27.17 13.49
C MET A 93 8.74 26.04 13.29
N ASN A 94 7.65 26.05 14.05
CA ASN A 94 6.58 25.05 13.92
C ASN A 94 5.95 25.11 12.51
N LEU A 95 5.67 26.32 11.99
CA LEU A 95 5.13 26.52 10.64
C LEU A 95 6.12 26.13 9.52
N GLN A 96 7.42 26.34 9.73
CA GLN A 96 8.44 25.86 8.78
C GLN A 96 8.49 24.33 8.71
N GLN A 97 8.43 23.66 9.86
CA GLN A 97 8.39 22.19 9.94
C GLN A 97 7.10 21.62 9.33
N LEU A 98 6.00 22.34 9.47
CA LEU A 98 4.73 22.06 8.81
C LEU A 98 4.86 22.12 7.29
N ASP A 99 5.34 23.23 6.74
CA ASP A 99 5.45 23.40 5.28
C ASP A 99 6.26 22.27 4.64
N ALA A 100 7.37 21.87 5.28
CA ALA A 100 8.15 20.73 4.84
C ALA A 100 7.36 19.41 4.88
N SER A 101 6.60 19.16 5.96
CA SER A 101 5.81 17.94 6.15
C SER A 101 4.61 17.87 5.19
N VAL A 102 3.88 18.98 5.01
CA VAL A 102 2.75 19.11 4.07
C VAL A 102 3.22 18.94 2.63
N LYS A 103 4.34 19.56 2.24
CA LYS A 103 4.91 19.37 0.89
C LYS A 103 5.26 17.90 0.64
N HIS A 104 5.94 17.26 1.60
CA HIS A 104 6.31 15.86 1.50
C HIS A 104 5.07 14.95 1.39
N GLN A 105 4.05 15.18 2.20
CA GLN A 105 2.79 14.43 2.17
C GLN A 105 1.99 14.67 0.89
N SER A 106 1.93 15.92 0.42
CA SER A 106 1.25 16.29 -0.81
C SER A 106 1.87 15.62 -2.04
N THR A 107 3.16 15.28 -2.01
CA THR A 107 3.81 14.50 -3.07
C THR A 107 3.50 13.01 -3.00
N GLN A 108 3.23 12.45 -1.82
CA GLN A 108 2.96 11.02 -1.64
C GLN A 108 1.52 10.62 -1.94
N VAL A 109 0.54 11.51 -1.75
CA VAL A 109 -0.88 11.19 -1.99
C VAL A 109 -1.16 10.82 -3.47
N PRO A 110 -0.69 11.57 -4.47
CA PRO A 110 -0.85 11.18 -5.88
C PRO A 110 -0.13 9.88 -6.22
N GLU A 111 1.04 9.63 -5.61
CA GLU A 111 1.80 8.40 -5.80
C GLU A 111 1.04 7.18 -5.27
N LEU A 112 0.47 7.29 -4.05
CA LEU A 112 -0.39 6.27 -3.45
C LEU A 112 -1.62 5.97 -4.32
N ALA A 113 -2.29 7.01 -4.83
CA ALA A 113 -3.44 6.86 -5.71
C ALA A 113 -3.05 6.12 -7.00
N SER A 114 -1.96 6.54 -7.65
CA SER A 114 -1.43 5.90 -8.86
C SER A 114 -1.06 4.43 -8.63
N GLN A 115 -0.46 4.10 -7.48
CA GLN A 115 -0.15 2.71 -7.13
C GLN A 115 -1.41 1.87 -6.94
N LEU A 116 -2.45 2.40 -6.30
CA LEU A 116 -3.74 1.72 -6.16
C LEU A 116 -4.43 1.51 -7.51
N ASP A 117 -4.46 2.53 -8.36
CA ASP A 117 -5.02 2.43 -9.71
C ASP A 117 -4.29 1.37 -10.55
N ALA A 118 -2.96 1.30 -10.47
CA ALA A 118 -2.17 0.28 -11.13
C ALA A 118 -2.49 -1.14 -10.61
N ILE A 119 -2.67 -1.31 -9.29
CA ILE A 119 -3.09 -2.60 -8.71
C ILE A 119 -4.47 -3.00 -9.24
N THR A 120 -5.42 -2.06 -9.28
CA THR A 120 -6.77 -2.31 -9.81
C THR A 120 -6.71 -2.72 -11.29
N SER A 121 -5.95 -1.99 -12.11
CA SER A 121 -5.74 -2.30 -13.53
C SER A 121 -5.14 -3.68 -13.74
N ASP A 122 -4.04 -4.01 -13.05
CA ASP A 122 -3.39 -5.32 -13.15
C ASP A 122 -4.33 -6.46 -12.72
N THR A 123 -5.17 -6.20 -11.71
CA THR A 123 -6.17 -7.17 -11.22
C THR A 123 -7.27 -7.37 -12.24
N GLU A 124 -7.76 -6.31 -12.89
CA GLU A 124 -8.75 -6.39 -13.96
C GLU A 124 -8.20 -7.18 -15.16
N GLU A 125 -6.97 -6.89 -15.58
CA GLU A 125 -6.32 -7.60 -16.69
C GLU A 125 -6.15 -9.09 -16.38
N ALA A 126 -5.66 -9.43 -15.19
CA ALA A 126 -5.46 -10.82 -14.79
C ALA A 126 -6.78 -11.58 -14.67
N THR A 127 -7.82 -10.95 -14.09
CA THR A 127 -9.15 -11.57 -13.98
C THR A 127 -9.80 -11.79 -15.35
N GLN A 128 -9.69 -10.84 -16.27
CA GLN A 128 -10.16 -11.00 -17.64
C GLN A 128 -9.40 -12.13 -18.37
N SER A 129 -8.08 -12.22 -18.17
CA SER A 129 -7.26 -13.30 -18.74
C SER A 129 -7.70 -14.66 -18.21
N VAL A 130 -7.92 -14.80 -16.90
CA VAL A 130 -8.47 -16.03 -16.29
C VAL A 130 -9.83 -16.38 -16.90
N MET A 131 -10.72 -15.40 -17.09
CA MET A 131 -12.05 -15.63 -17.65
C MET A 131 -12.00 -16.14 -19.10
N ASN A 132 -11.21 -15.48 -19.96
CA ASN A 132 -11.04 -15.90 -21.36
C ASN A 132 -10.46 -17.33 -21.49
N ARG A 133 -9.57 -17.69 -20.57
CA ARG A 133 -8.97 -19.02 -20.51
C ARG A 133 -9.93 -20.07 -19.98
N LEU A 134 -10.72 -19.74 -18.95
CA LEU A 134 -11.79 -20.62 -18.48
C LEU A 134 -12.81 -20.91 -19.59
N ASP A 135 -13.16 -19.93 -20.40
CA ASP A 135 -14.04 -20.15 -21.56
C ASP A 135 -13.42 -21.13 -22.56
N SER A 136 -12.11 -20.96 -22.86
CA SER A 136 -11.36 -21.84 -23.75
C SER A 136 -11.24 -23.27 -23.19
N LEU A 137 -11.06 -23.39 -21.88
CA LEU A 137 -11.00 -24.65 -21.15
C LEU A 137 -12.36 -25.36 -21.20
N MET A 138 -13.45 -24.65 -20.93
CA MET A 138 -14.81 -25.20 -20.99
C MET A 138 -15.14 -25.72 -22.40
N ALA A 139 -14.85 -24.93 -23.44
CA ALA A 139 -15.06 -25.36 -24.82
C ALA A 139 -14.25 -26.63 -25.16
N ALA A 140 -12.96 -26.66 -24.80
CA ALA A 140 -12.11 -27.82 -25.03
C ALA A 140 -12.58 -29.06 -24.23
N SER A 141 -13.08 -28.87 -23.01
CA SER A 141 -13.63 -29.92 -22.16
C SER A 141 -14.91 -30.52 -22.74
N ASP A 142 -15.82 -29.69 -23.24
CA ASP A 142 -17.04 -30.15 -23.89
C ASP A 142 -16.74 -30.93 -25.18
N ASP A 143 -15.80 -30.43 -25.99
CA ASP A 143 -15.37 -31.13 -27.20
C ASP A 143 -14.69 -32.47 -26.87
N ALA A 144 -13.85 -32.51 -25.82
CA ALA A 144 -13.24 -33.74 -25.33
C ALA A 144 -14.29 -34.76 -24.89
N ALA A 145 -15.31 -34.32 -24.14
CA ALA A 145 -16.41 -35.18 -23.69
C ALA A 145 -17.18 -35.79 -24.87
N ARG A 146 -17.49 -34.98 -25.90
CA ARG A 146 -18.15 -35.49 -27.12
C ARG A 146 -17.28 -36.47 -27.89
N ALA A 147 -15.97 -36.21 -27.99
CA ALA A 147 -15.03 -37.12 -28.65
C ALA A 147 -14.92 -38.46 -27.92
N LEU A 148 -14.84 -38.43 -26.58
CA LEU A 148 -14.82 -39.64 -25.74
C LEU A 148 -16.14 -40.42 -25.84
N GLN A 149 -17.28 -39.75 -25.82
CA GLN A 149 -18.58 -40.40 -25.99
C GLN A 149 -18.68 -41.10 -27.35
N SER A 150 -18.22 -40.45 -28.42
CA SER A 150 -18.20 -41.03 -29.76
C SER A 150 -17.30 -42.27 -29.83
N CYS A 151 -16.15 -42.25 -29.16
CA CYS A 151 -15.28 -43.41 -29.03
C CYS A 151 -15.95 -44.55 -28.24
N GLN A 152 -16.60 -44.22 -27.12
CA GLN A 152 -17.32 -45.19 -26.31
C GLN A 152 -18.45 -45.87 -27.09
N ASP A 153 -19.23 -45.11 -27.85
CA ASP A 153 -20.30 -45.65 -28.71
C ASP A 153 -19.73 -46.53 -29.84
N GLY A 154 -18.57 -46.17 -30.39
CA GLY A 154 -17.83 -46.97 -31.37
C GLY A 154 -17.36 -48.31 -30.80
N ILE A 155 -16.74 -48.29 -29.62
CA ILE A 155 -16.31 -49.50 -28.88
C ILE A 155 -17.52 -50.36 -28.52
N GLY A 156 -18.61 -49.76 -28.06
CA GLY A 156 -19.86 -50.46 -27.72
C GLY A 156 -20.42 -51.23 -28.92
N ARG A 157 -20.51 -50.57 -30.08
CA ARG A 157 -20.91 -51.20 -31.35
C ARG A 157 -19.97 -52.33 -31.76
N HIS A 158 -18.65 -52.13 -31.64
CA HIS A 158 -17.67 -53.17 -31.95
C HIS A 158 -17.85 -54.40 -31.06
N ASN A 159 -18.06 -54.20 -29.76
CA ASN A 159 -18.23 -55.29 -28.79
C ASN A 159 -19.54 -56.06 -29.00
N GLU A 160 -20.64 -55.37 -29.29
CA GLU A 160 -21.92 -55.99 -29.65
C GLU A 160 -21.78 -56.84 -30.93
N HIS A 161 -21.06 -56.32 -31.93
CA HIS A 161 -20.80 -57.03 -33.17
C HIS A 161 -19.93 -58.28 -32.95
N GLN A 162 -18.88 -58.18 -32.14
CA GLN A 162 -18.05 -59.33 -31.74
C GLN A 162 -18.87 -60.37 -30.97
N THR A 163 -19.72 -59.95 -30.04
CA THR A 163 -20.58 -60.87 -29.26
C THR A 163 -21.54 -61.62 -30.17
N THR A 164 -22.14 -60.94 -31.14
CA THR A 164 -23.05 -61.54 -32.12
C THR A 164 -22.32 -62.54 -33.01
N LEU A 165 -21.10 -62.21 -33.46
CA LEU A 165 -20.24 -63.12 -34.23
C LEU A 165 -19.89 -64.38 -33.43
N HIS A 166 -19.45 -64.21 -32.17
CA HIS A 166 -19.15 -65.33 -31.30
C HIS A 166 -20.36 -66.24 -31.06
N ALA A 167 -21.54 -65.67 -30.84
CA ALA A 167 -22.78 -66.42 -30.69
C ALA A 167 -23.14 -67.21 -31.96
N ALA A 168 -22.98 -66.59 -33.14
CA ALA A 168 -23.21 -67.26 -34.43
C ALA A 168 -22.24 -68.44 -34.63
N ILE A 169 -20.94 -68.23 -34.38
CA ILE A 169 -19.91 -69.28 -34.47
C ILE A 169 -20.24 -70.45 -33.54
N ASN A 170 -20.55 -70.18 -32.27
CA ASN A 170 -20.92 -71.23 -31.32
C ASN A 170 -22.14 -72.01 -31.79
N GLY A 171 -23.17 -71.31 -32.29
CA GLY A 171 -24.36 -71.95 -32.86
C GLY A 171 -24.06 -72.84 -34.07
N PHE A 172 -23.13 -72.45 -34.95
CA PHE A 172 -22.67 -73.30 -36.06
C PHE A 172 -21.92 -74.54 -35.56
N LEU A 173 -21.03 -74.38 -34.58
CA LEU A 173 -20.26 -75.48 -34.00
C LEU A 173 -21.15 -76.51 -33.30
N ASP A 174 -22.15 -76.07 -32.54
CA ASP A 174 -23.11 -76.96 -31.88
C ASP A 174 -23.91 -77.78 -32.91
N ARG A 175 -24.36 -77.18 -34.01
CA ARG A 175 -25.10 -77.87 -35.08
C ARG A 175 -24.21 -78.85 -35.87
N ALA A 176 -22.95 -78.50 -36.09
CA ALA A 176 -21.97 -79.39 -36.70
C ALA A 176 -21.70 -80.62 -35.80
N ALA A 177 -21.59 -80.41 -34.48
CA ALA A 177 -21.41 -81.49 -33.51
C ALA A 177 -22.63 -82.43 -33.40
N ALA A 178 -23.84 -81.92 -33.64
CA ALA A 178 -25.08 -82.70 -33.67
C ALA A 178 -25.27 -83.55 -34.94
N GLY A 179 -24.34 -83.49 -35.91
CA GLY A 179 -24.40 -84.29 -37.15
C GLY A 179 -25.26 -83.69 -38.27
N GLY A 180 -25.42 -82.35 -38.30
CA GLY A 180 -26.15 -81.66 -39.37
C GLY A 180 -25.53 -81.82 -40.77
N ASP A 181 -26.34 -81.57 -41.81
CA ASP A 181 -25.89 -81.61 -43.20
C ASP A 181 -24.81 -80.55 -43.49
N GLN A 182 -23.63 -81.00 -43.92
CA GLN A 182 -22.45 -80.16 -44.14
C GLN A 182 -22.68 -79.09 -45.21
N ASN A 183 -23.49 -79.40 -46.23
CA ASN A 183 -23.71 -78.49 -47.34
C ASN A 183 -24.60 -77.30 -46.92
N THR A 184 -25.63 -77.59 -46.13
CA THR A 184 -26.50 -76.59 -45.52
C THR A 184 -25.72 -75.70 -44.53
N LEU A 185 -24.88 -76.29 -43.67
CA LEU A 185 -24.01 -75.55 -42.75
C LEU A 185 -23.02 -74.63 -43.48
N ALA A 186 -22.40 -75.11 -44.56
CA ALA A 186 -21.47 -74.31 -45.36
C ALA A 186 -22.16 -73.10 -46.02
N GLN A 187 -23.40 -73.29 -46.47
CA GLN A 187 -24.20 -72.23 -47.08
C GLN A 187 -24.60 -71.16 -46.05
N GLU A 188 -25.03 -71.55 -44.85
CA GLU A 188 -25.36 -70.61 -43.76
C GLU A 188 -24.13 -69.80 -43.31
N VAL A 189 -22.96 -70.43 -43.18
CA VAL A 189 -21.71 -69.75 -42.81
C VAL A 189 -21.31 -68.73 -43.86
N LEU A 190 -21.40 -69.09 -45.15
CA LEU A 190 -21.11 -68.18 -46.25
C LEU A 190 -22.08 -66.99 -46.26
N GLU A 191 -23.37 -67.23 -46.05
CA GLU A 191 -24.39 -66.18 -45.98
C GLU A 191 -24.16 -65.23 -44.79
N TYR A 192 -23.81 -65.78 -43.62
CA TYR A 192 -23.48 -64.98 -42.44
C TYR A 192 -22.20 -64.17 -42.63
N LEU A 193 -21.14 -64.75 -43.18
CA LEU A 193 -19.89 -64.04 -43.46
C LEU A 193 -20.09 -62.92 -44.49
N PHE A 194 -20.90 -63.15 -45.52
CA PHE A 194 -21.22 -62.13 -46.51
C PHE A 194 -22.02 -60.98 -45.90
N ALA A 195 -23.03 -61.29 -45.08
CA ALA A 195 -23.81 -60.28 -44.35
C ALA A 195 -22.95 -59.50 -43.34
N HIS A 196 -22.06 -60.18 -42.61
CA HIS A 196 -21.13 -59.58 -41.66
C HIS A 196 -20.13 -58.64 -42.34
N GLN A 197 -19.57 -59.05 -43.49
CA GLN A 197 -18.63 -58.24 -44.27
C GLN A 197 -19.27 -56.95 -44.82
N ILE A 198 -20.57 -56.98 -45.12
CA ILE A 198 -21.32 -55.81 -45.60
C ILE A 198 -21.73 -54.89 -44.44
N ALA A 199 -22.07 -55.46 -43.28
CA ALA A 199 -22.59 -54.73 -42.13
C ALA A 199 -21.50 -54.14 -41.21
N ALA A 200 -20.26 -54.61 -41.30
CA ALA A 200 -19.16 -54.23 -40.42
C ALA A 200 -18.04 -53.47 -41.16
N PRO A 201 -18.23 -52.18 -41.52
CA PRO A 201 -17.06 -51.35 -41.74
C PRO A 201 -16.30 -51.28 -40.42
N ALA A 202 -15.00 -51.53 -40.44
CA ALA A 202 -14.13 -51.35 -39.29
C ALA A 202 -14.22 -49.88 -38.85
N VAL A 203 -14.98 -49.61 -37.79
CA VAL A 203 -14.95 -48.31 -37.13
C VAL A 203 -13.63 -48.27 -36.38
N GLU A 204 -12.59 -47.74 -37.02
CA GLU A 204 -11.34 -47.42 -36.32
C GLU A 204 -11.67 -46.38 -35.25
N VAL A 205 -11.61 -46.80 -33.99
CA VAL A 205 -11.77 -45.90 -32.86
C VAL A 205 -10.46 -45.12 -32.72
N ASP A 206 -10.44 -43.90 -33.26
CA ASP A 206 -9.30 -43.01 -33.13
C ASP A 206 -9.39 -42.18 -31.84
N LEU A 207 -8.50 -42.45 -30.89
CA LEU A 207 -8.39 -41.70 -29.63
C LEU A 207 -7.53 -40.44 -29.76
N ALA A 208 -6.81 -40.24 -30.87
CA ALA A 208 -5.89 -39.11 -31.02
C ALA A 208 -6.59 -37.73 -30.85
N PRO A 209 -7.79 -37.49 -31.41
CA PRO A 209 -8.50 -36.22 -31.24
C PRO A 209 -8.89 -35.96 -29.78
N ALA A 210 -9.42 -36.98 -29.09
CA ALA A 210 -9.82 -36.87 -27.68
C ALA A 210 -8.59 -36.58 -26.79
N ARG A 211 -7.46 -37.24 -27.07
CA ARG A 211 -6.21 -37.02 -26.33
C ARG A 211 -5.66 -35.60 -26.53
N ALA A 212 -5.73 -35.07 -27.75
CA ALA A 212 -5.31 -33.71 -28.06
C ALA A 212 -6.18 -32.66 -27.32
N LEU A 213 -7.50 -32.87 -27.25
CA LEU A 213 -8.41 -31.98 -26.54
C LEU A 213 -8.19 -32.03 -25.02
N LEU A 214 -7.98 -33.21 -24.44
CA LEU A 214 -7.61 -33.35 -23.03
C LEU A 214 -6.29 -32.65 -22.70
N GLN A 215 -5.30 -32.74 -23.60
CA GLN A 215 -4.05 -32.03 -23.42
C GLN A 215 -4.26 -30.51 -23.45
N LYS A 216 -5.09 -30.01 -24.37
CA LYS A 216 -5.46 -28.60 -24.40
C LYS A 216 -6.15 -28.13 -23.11
N VAL A 217 -7.04 -28.94 -22.53
CA VAL A 217 -7.68 -28.66 -21.23
C VAL A 217 -6.63 -28.55 -20.12
N SER A 218 -5.67 -29.47 -20.08
CA SER A 218 -4.56 -29.44 -19.12
C SER A 218 -3.68 -28.21 -19.28
N ASP A 219 -3.33 -27.85 -20.52
CA ASP A 219 -2.50 -26.69 -20.82
C ASP A 219 -3.21 -25.40 -20.38
N GLU A 220 -4.51 -25.27 -20.67
CA GLU A 220 -5.29 -24.09 -20.27
C GLU A 220 -5.43 -23.98 -18.75
N ALA A 221 -5.60 -25.10 -18.04
CA ALA A 221 -5.63 -25.13 -16.58
C ALA A 221 -4.29 -24.68 -15.97
N PHE A 222 -3.17 -25.10 -16.58
CA PHE A 222 -1.84 -24.70 -16.16
C PHE A 222 -1.60 -23.20 -16.36
N GLU A 223 -2.06 -22.67 -17.49
CA GLU A 223 -1.97 -21.24 -17.77
C GLU A 223 -2.83 -20.39 -16.82
N ILE A 224 -4.03 -20.85 -16.47
CA ILE A 224 -4.86 -20.20 -15.44
C ILE A 224 -4.10 -20.18 -14.10
N LEU A 225 -3.47 -21.30 -13.72
CA LEU A 225 -2.67 -21.38 -12.50
C LEU A 225 -1.49 -20.40 -12.53
N ASN A 226 -0.82 -20.25 -13.67
CA ASN A 226 0.24 -19.26 -13.84
C ASN A 226 -0.27 -17.84 -13.68
N ILE A 227 -1.43 -17.51 -14.26
CA ILE A 227 -2.00 -16.17 -14.12
C ILE A 227 -2.36 -15.89 -12.66
N LEU A 228 -2.96 -16.84 -11.94
CA LEU A 228 -3.33 -16.69 -10.52
C LEU A 228 -2.15 -16.28 -9.61
N GLN A 229 -0.90 -16.45 -10.05
CA GLN A 229 0.27 -15.88 -9.36
C GLN A 229 0.22 -14.35 -9.22
N PHE A 230 -0.61 -13.65 -9.99
CA PHE A 230 -0.87 -12.22 -9.83
C PHE A 230 -1.32 -11.89 -8.39
N GLN A 231 -1.96 -12.82 -7.68
CA GLN A 231 -2.39 -12.63 -6.29
C GLN A 231 -1.21 -12.33 -5.37
N ASP A 232 -0.06 -12.98 -5.56
CA ASP A 232 1.13 -12.71 -4.75
C ASP A 232 1.74 -11.34 -5.09
N ILE A 233 1.75 -10.97 -6.38
CA ILE A 233 2.19 -9.65 -6.84
C ILE A 233 1.28 -8.55 -6.25
N THR A 234 -0.04 -8.75 -6.31
CA THR A 234 -1.03 -7.84 -5.75
C THR A 234 -0.85 -7.70 -4.24
N ARG A 235 -0.61 -8.80 -3.51
CA ARG A 235 -0.28 -8.76 -2.08
C ARG A 235 0.95 -7.88 -1.81
N GLN A 236 2.06 -8.12 -2.50
CA GLN A 236 3.29 -7.35 -2.31
C GLN A 236 3.11 -5.86 -2.62
N LYS A 237 2.33 -5.53 -3.66
CA LYS A 237 2.01 -4.14 -4.00
C LYS A 237 1.13 -3.48 -2.93
N ILE A 238 0.11 -4.17 -2.42
CA ILE A 238 -0.74 -3.68 -1.32
C ILE A 238 0.08 -3.47 -0.05
N GLU A 239 0.99 -4.38 0.31
CA GLU A 239 1.87 -4.21 1.47
C GLU A 239 2.71 -2.93 1.37
N LYS A 240 3.26 -2.63 0.20
CA LYS A 240 3.99 -1.37 -0.04
C LYS A 240 3.09 -0.15 0.14
N VAL A 241 1.88 -0.17 -0.42
CA VAL A 241 0.88 0.90 -0.25
C VAL A 241 0.54 1.09 1.23
N VAL A 242 0.37 0.01 1.99
CA VAL A 242 0.11 0.06 3.44
C VAL A 242 1.27 0.70 4.20
N ILE A 243 2.52 0.39 3.84
CA ILE A 243 3.70 1.01 4.45
C ILE A 243 3.71 2.52 4.17
N LEU A 244 3.45 2.93 2.94
CA LEU A 244 3.36 4.35 2.56
C LEU A 244 2.23 5.06 3.31
N LEU A 245 1.05 4.44 3.45
CA LEU A 245 -0.05 4.99 4.24
C LEU A 245 0.31 5.17 5.71
N LYS A 246 1.06 4.23 6.31
CA LYS A 246 1.57 4.37 7.68
C LYS A 246 2.54 5.54 7.82
N GLN A 247 3.42 5.73 6.85
CA GLN A 247 4.34 6.88 6.84
C GLN A 247 3.57 8.20 6.72
N PHE A 248 2.56 8.25 5.84
CA PHE A 248 1.68 9.40 5.68
C PHE A 248 0.92 9.73 6.98
N GLN A 249 0.33 8.72 7.63
CA GLN A 249 -0.32 8.85 8.93
C GLN A 249 0.65 9.39 10.00
N GLY A 250 1.86 8.82 10.09
CA GLY A 250 2.88 9.28 11.03
C GLY A 250 3.25 10.76 10.82
N GLY A 251 3.33 11.20 9.57
CA GLY A 251 3.51 12.61 9.23
C GLY A 251 2.36 13.49 9.71
N LEU A 252 1.10 13.06 9.54
CA LEU A 252 -0.07 13.83 9.97
C LEU A 252 -0.17 13.91 11.49
N THR A 253 0.18 12.83 12.19
CA THR A 253 0.27 12.83 13.66
C THR A 253 1.35 13.81 14.13
N ARG A 254 2.52 13.83 13.48
CA ARG A 254 3.58 14.80 13.79
C ARG A 254 3.09 16.23 13.60
N LEU A 255 2.30 16.47 12.57
CA LEU A 255 1.70 17.75 12.23
C LEU A 255 0.70 18.22 13.30
N LEU A 256 -0.15 17.31 13.81
CA LEU A 256 -1.03 17.57 14.95
C LEU A 256 -0.26 17.95 16.23
N VAL A 257 0.84 17.24 16.51
CA VAL A 257 1.70 17.53 17.66
C VAL A 257 2.37 18.90 17.54
N ILE A 258 2.87 19.28 16.34
CA ILE A 258 3.50 20.59 16.08
C ILE A 258 2.55 21.75 16.39
N PHE A 259 1.27 21.60 16.07
CA PHE A 259 0.25 22.62 16.38
C PHE A 259 -0.23 22.60 17.81
N ASN A 260 0.27 21.68 18.64
CA ASN A 260 -0.20 21.48 20.00
C ASN A 260 -1.73 21.35 20.07
N ILE A 261 -2.35 20.89 18.97
CA ILE A 261 -3.75 20.49 18.94
C ILE A 261 -3.74 19.20 19.74
N HIS A 262 -3.85 19.35 21.06
CA HIS A 262 -4.13 18.22 21.93
C HIS A 262 -5.42 17.65 21.36
N THR A 263 -5.31 16.48 20.75
CA THR A 263 -6.43 15.63 20.42
C THR A 263 -7.01 15.11 21.74
N GLY A 264 -7.49 15.99 22.61
CA GLY A 264 -8.32 15.65 23.76
C GLY A 264 -9.65 15.01 23.34
N ALA A 265 -9.87 14.80 22.04
CA ALA A 265 -11.00 14.10 21.46
C ALA A 265 -10.63 13.27 20.21
N ILE A 266 -9.40 12.77 20.09
CA ILE A 266 -9.09 11.67 19.15
C ILE A 266 -8.35 10.53 19.89
N GLU A 267 -8.68 10.33 21.16
CA GLU A 267 -8.54 9.02 21.79
C GLU A 267 -9.92 8.35 21.70
N GLY A 268 -10.15 7.57 20.63
CA GLY A 268 -11.29 6.65 20.61
C GLY A 268 -12.01 6.40 19.28
N GLN A 269 -11.80 7.19 18.22
CA GLN A 269 -12.49 6.95 16.95
C GLN A 269 -11.60 7.20 15.74
N GLY A 270 -10.94 6.15 15.27
CA GLY A 270 -10.19 6.17 14.01
C GLY A 270 -9.11 5.11 13.96
N PHE A 271 -9.49 3.87 13.64
CA PHE A 271 -8.59 2.76 13.28
C PHE A 271 -7.69 2.14 14.36
N GLY A 272 -7.85 2.48 15.65
CA GLY A 272 -7.11 1.81 16.74
C GLY A 272 -7.60 0.41 17.11
N GLU A 273 -8.90 0.13 16.93
CA GLU A 273 -9.49 -1.17 17.27
C GLU A 273 -10.60 -1.53 16.29
N ARG A 274 -10.26 -1.72 15.02
CA ARG A 274 -10.84 -2.91 14.38
C ARG A 274 -9.84 -3.99 14.69
N LYS A 275 -10.10 -4.77 15.74
CA LYS A 275 -9.64 -6.16 15.73
C LYS A 275 -10.14 -6.70 14.41
N VAL A 276 -9.25 -6.74 13.44
CA VAL A 276 -9.55 -7.18 12.11
C VAL A 276 -9.68 -8.69 12.23
N ALA A 277 -10.85 -9.15 12.69
CA ALA A 277 -11.25 -10.56 12.69
C ALA A 277 -11.35 -11.14 11.26
N THR A 278 -10.88 -10.38 10.26
CA THR A 278 -10.80 -10.73 8.86
C THR A 278 -9.40 -10.56 8.26
N GLN A 279 -8.39 -10.00 8.95
CA GLN A 279 -7.05 -9.80 8.34
C GLN A 279 -6.25 -11.09 8.33
N ASP A 280 -6.38 -11.90 9.38
CA ASP A 280 -5.67 -13.17 9.45
C ASP A 280 -6.32 -14.21 8.53
N HIS A 281 -7.62 -14.09 8.23
CA HIS A 281 -8.36 -15.13 7.50
C HIS A 281 -8.73 -14.83 6.04
N ILE A 282 -8.45 -13.64 5.51
CA ILE A 282 -8.68 -13.38 4.07
C ILE A 282 -7.68 -14.16 3.19
N PHE A 283 -6.52 -14.56 3.74
CA PHE A 283 -5.47 -15.26 3.00
C PHE A 283 -5.10 -16.65 3.55
N ASP A 284 -5.65 -17.06 4.69
CA ASP A 284 -5.44 -18.40 5.31
C ASP A 284 -6.08 -19.56 4.52
N THR A 285 -6.86 -19.30 3.47
CA THR A 285 -7.28 -20.36 2.53
C THR A 285 -6.26 -20.59 1.41
N SER A 286 -5.04 -20.09 1.56
CA SER A 286 -3.92 -20.59 0.77
C SER A 286 -3.52 -21.93 1.36
N LEU A 287 -3.97 -23.02 0.74
CA LEU A 287 -3.46 -24.38 0.91
C LEU A 287 -1.99 -24.33 1.33
N GLU A 288 -1.65 -25.05 2.42
CA GLU A 288 -0.29 -25.17 2.92
C GLU A 288 0.68 -25.29 1.75
N ALA A 289 1.53 -24.28 1.59
CA ALA A 289 2.52 -24.24 0.54
C ALA A 289 3.44 -25.44 0.74
N ASP A 290 3.23 -26.49 -0.06
CA ASP A 290 4.20 -27.57 -0.16
C ASP A 290 5.49 -26.96 -0.73
N SER A 291 6.42 -26.72 0.18
CA SER A 291 7.74 -26.13 -0.06
C SER A 291 8.67 -26.98 -0.93
N LYS A 292 8.14 -28.01 -1.61
CA LYS A 292 8.82 -28.72 -2.69
C LYS A 292 8.39 -28.14 -4.03
N LYS A 293 9.05 -27.06 -4.42
CA LYS A 293 9.19 -26.71 -5.84
C LYS A 293 10.00 -27.81 -6.52
N ASP A 294 9.35 -28.90 -6.91
CA ASP A 294 9.82 -29.63 -8.08
C ASP A 294 9.55 -28.71 -9.27
N SER A 295 10.60 -28.33 -9.99
CA SER A 295 10.47 -27.48 -11.16
C SER A 295 9.53 -28.14 -12.15
N VAL A 296 8.77 -27.35 -12.92
CA VAL A 296 8.01 -27.84 -14.07
C VAL A 296 8.92 -28.66 -15.00
N ASP A 297 10.21 -28.29 -15.07
CA ASP A 297 11.24 -29.04 -15.79
C ASP A 297 11.53 -30.42 -15.19
N ASP A 298 11.42 -30.59 -13.87
CA ASP A 298 11.63 -31.88 -13.19
C ASP A 298 10.47 -32.85 -13.46
N ILE A 299 9.25 -32.33 -13.50
CA ILE A 299 8.04 -33.11 -13.84
C ILE A 299 8.08 -33.51 -15.32
N ILE A 300 8.46 -32.59 -16.22
CA ILE A 300 8.64 -32.89 -17.66
C ILE A 300 9.79 -33.89 -17.86
N ALA A 301 10.87 -33.82 -17.08
CA ALA A 301 11.99 -34.76 -17.14
C ALA A 301 11.61 -36.16 -16.63
N GLN A 302 10.78 -36.27 -15.58
CA GLN A 302 10.26 -37.55 -15.11
C GLN A 302 9.32 -38.20 -16.14
N PHE A 303 8.48 -37.41 -16.82
CA PHE A 303 7.57 -37.94 -17.83
C PHE A 303 8.31 -38.44 -19.09
N LYS A 304 9.43 -37.79 -19.47
CA LYS A 304 10.29 -38.25 -20.57
C LYS A 304 11.13 -39.49 -20.25
N LYS A 305 11.34 -39.82 -18.97
CA LYS A 305 12.06 -41.02 -18.54
C LYS A 305 11.18 -42.28 -18.46
N GLY A 306 9.86 -42.12 -18.53
CA GLY A 306 8.88 -43.20 -18.38
C GLY A 306 8.39 -43.85 -19.69
N ASN A 307 8.92 -43.44 -20.85
CA ASN A 307 8.64 -44.04 -22.16
C ASN A 307 9.91 -44.65 -22.78
#